data_AF-A0A7C4GFN9-F1
#
_entry.id   AF-A0A7C4GFN9-F1
#
_cell.length_a   1.000
_cell.length_b   1.000
_cell.length_c   1.000
_cell.angle_alpha   90.00
_cell.angle_beta   90.00
_cell.angle_gamma   90.00
#
_symmetry.space_group_name_H-M   'P 1'
#
loop_
_entity.id
_entity.type
_entity.pdbx_description
1 polymer ?
#
loop_
_entity_poly.entity_id
_entity_poly.type
_entity_poly.pdbx_seq_one_letter_code
_entity_poly.pdbx_strand_id
1 'polypeptide(L)'
;MNYPAALAECVCVGAIDTASKLAWFSNYGTAQELVAPGVDVFATGTGGTYVSANGTSMATPQVSGVAALILGVDGSLSASRVRAILAVSAIDMGRPGRDATYGYGLVNAWRALAMARAVTASVQPADGMRICRGRVLIPAGVRSAVVCDATGRRIANPLSGATRELRVGPGAYLMLLQHDSGRVERRKVLVTD
;
A
#
# COMPACT_ATOMS: atom_id res chain seq x y z
N MET A 1 1.90 -13.21 -22.68
CA MET A 1 0.99 -12.82 -21.58
C MET A 1 -0.32 -12.33 -22.17
N ASN A 2 -1.47 -12.74 -21.62
CA ASN A 2 -2.79 -12.49 -22.23
C ASN A 2 -3.69 -11.65 -21.32
N TYR A 3 -4.71 -11.03 -21.90
CA TYR A 3 -5.76 -10.34 -21.16
C TYR A 3 -6.60 -11.31 -20.31
N PRO A 4 -7.11 -10.90 -19.13
CA PRO A 4 -7.05 -9.56 -18.53
C PRO A 4 -5.75 -9.28 -17.73
N ALA A 5 -4.89 -10.27 -17.53
CA ALA A 5 -3.68 -10.12 -16.71
C ALA A 5 -2.66 -9.11 -17.27
N ALA A 6 -2.77 -8.74 -18.54
CA ALA A 6 -1.96 -7.72 -19.19
C ALA A 6 -2.52 -6.28 -19.03
N LEU A 7 -3.68 -6.10 -18.39
CA LEU A 7 -4.25 -4.78 -18.14
C LEU A 7 -3.42 -4.01 -17.12
N ALA A 8 -3.24 -2.71 -17.34
CA ALA A 8 -2.43 -1.86 -16.46
C ALA A 8 -3.03 -1.75 -15.05
N GLU A 9 -4.34 -1.94 -14.92
CA GLU A 9 -5.10 -1.89 -13.67
C GLU A 9 -4.94 -3.16 -12.82
N CYS A 10 -4.58 -4.28 -13.44
CA CYS A 10 -4.38 -5.55 -12.74
C CYS A 10 -2.95 -5.69 -12.21
N VAL A 11 -2.80 -6.47 -11.14
CA VAL A 11 -1.49 -6.97 -10.70
C VAL A 11 -1.25 -8.30 -11.37
N CYS A 12 -0.27 -8.36 -12.27
CA CYS A 12 0.05 -9.61 -12.97
C CYS A 12 0.92 -10.53 -12.11
N VAL A 13 0.44 -11.75 -11.85
CA VAL A 13 1.10 -12.72 -10.97
C VAL A 13 1.56 -13.93 -11.77
N GLY A 14 2.87 -14.20 -11.71
CA GLY A 14 3.51 -15.38 -12.29
C GLY A 14 3.73 -16.47 -11.25
N ALA A 15 4.00 -17.69 -11.72
CA ALA A 15 4.27 -18.84 -10.86
C ALA A 15 5.75 -19.18 -10.85
N ILE A 16 6.30 -19.44 -9.66
CA ILE A 16 7.60 -20.10 -9.49
C ILE A 16 7.44 -21.52 -8.94
N ASP A 17 8.44 -22.34 -9.20
CA ASP A 17 8.57 -23.68 -8.64
C ASP A 17 9.29 -23.69 -7.28
N THR A 18 9.42 -24.89 -6.70
CA THR A 18 10.11 -25.12 -5.42
C THR A 18 11.60 -24.82 -5.48
N ALA A 19 12.20 -24.78 -6.67
CA ALA A 19 13.59 -24.39 -6.90
C ALA A 19 13.75 -22.87 -7.14
N SER A 20 12.70 -22.08 -6.90
CA SER A 20 12.69 -20.63 -7.15
C SER A 20 12.98 -20.27 -8.62
N LYS A 21 12.58 -21.14 -9.55
CA LYS A 21 12.62 -20.89 -10.99
C LYS A 21 11.23 -20.59 -11.51
N LEU A 22 11.15 -19.85 -12.61
CA LEU A 22 9.87 -19.60 -13.25
C LEU A 22 9.26 -20.95 -13.67
N ALA A 23 8.02 -21.21 -13.26
CA ALA A 23 7.35 -22.47 -13.59
C ALA A 23 7.22 -22.60 -15.12
N TRP A 24 7.37 -23.82 -15.64
CA TRP A 24 7.40 -24.08 -17.08
C TRP A 24 6.15 -23.63 -17.85
N PHE A 25 5.00 -23.55 -17.16
CA PHE A 25 3.73 -23.07 -17.71
C PHE A 25 3.50 -21.57 -17.50
N SER A 26 4.32 -20.89 -16.68
CA SER A 26 4.11 -19.49 -16.34
C SER A 26 4.45 -18.62 -17.53
N ASN A 27 3.49 -17.80 -17.95
CA ASN A 27 3.73 -16.78 -18.94
C ASN A 27 4.56 -15.64 -18.31
N TYR A 28 5.32 -14.93 -19.15
CA TYR A 28 6.15 -13.79 -18.73
C TYR A 28 6.05 -12.68 -19.78
N GLY A 29 6.54 -11.49 -19.46
CA GLY A 29 6.51 -10.35 -20.35
C GLY A 29 6.48 -9.00 -19.62
N THR A 30 6.29 -7.93 -20.39
CA THR A 30 6.36 -6.56 -19.88
C THR A 30 5.26 -6.20 -18.89
N ALA A 31 4.19 -6.98 -18.76
CA ALA A 31 3.15 -6.78 -17.75
C ALA A 31 3.39 -7.59 -16.46
N GLN A 32 4.42 -8.46 -16.40
CA GLN A 32 4.77 -9.20 -15.19
C GLN A 32 5.10 -8.24 -14.04
N GLU A 33 4.54 -8.49 -12.85
CA GLU A 33 4.77 -7.64 -11.68
C GLU A 33 5.25 -8.38 -10.46
N LEU A 34 4.66 -9.54 -10.15
CA LEU A 34 5.05 -10.31 -8.97
C LEU A 34 5.05 -11.79 -9.31
N VAL A 35 5.83 -12.57 -8.60
CA VAL A 35 5.73 -14.02 -8.63
C VAL A 35 5.40 -14.57 -7.26
N ALA A 36 4.76 -15.73 -7.23
CA ALA A 36 4.52 -16.51 -6.03
C ALA A 36 4.63 -18.01 -6.33
N PRO A 37 4.82 -18.87 -5.32
CA PRO A 37 4.81 -20.31 -5.49
C PRO A 37 3.55 -20.78 -6.21
N GLY A 38 3.74 -21.52 -7.31
CA GLY A 38 2.64 -22.04 -8.11
C GLY A 38 2.84 -23.48 -8.55
N VAL A 39 3.90 -24.16 -8.10
CA VAL A 39 4.12 -25.60 -8.32
C VAL A 39 4.09 -26.30 -6.98
N ASP A 40 3.45 -27.46 -6.94
CA ASP A 40 3.22 -28.31 -5.77
C ASP A 40 2.60 -27.56 -4.59
N VAL A 41 1.63 -26.70 -4.88
CA VAL A 41 0.92 -25.92 -3.87
C VAL A 41 -0.20 -26.77 -3.27
N PHE A 42 -0.10 -27.03 -1.97
CA PHE A 42 -1.13 -27.74 -1.23
C PHE A 42 -2.33 -26.84 -0.95
N ALA A 43 -3.51 -27.25 -1.39
CA ALA A 43 -4.75 -26.48 -1.29
C ALA A 43 -5.92 -27.39 -0.91
N THR A 44 -7.00 -26.77 -0.42
CA THR A 44 -8.25 -27.48 -0.10
C THR A 44 -8.91 -27.99 -1.38
N GLY A 45 -9.20 -29.29 -1.41
CA GLY A 45 -10.00 -29.95 -2.44
C GLY A 45 -11.48 -30.05 -2.04
N THR A 46 -12.29 -30.61 -2.93
CA THR A 46 -13.71 -30.88 -2.63
C THR A 46 -13.84 -32.07 -1.67
N GLY A 47 -15.00 -32.16 -0.98
CA GLY A 47 -15.28 -33.28 -0.06
C GLY A 47 -14.39 -33.34 1.18
N GLY A 48 -13.83 -32.20 1.62
CA GLY A 48 -12.94 -32.15 2.80
C GLY A 48 -11.53 -32.70 2.55
N THR A 49 -11.16 -32.87 1.29
CA THR A 49 -9.82 -33.36 0.90
C THR A 49 -8.84 -32.20 0.76
N TYR A 50 -7.57 -32.56 0.57
CA TYR A 50 -6.53 -31.64 0.16
C TYR A 50 -5.83 -32.19 -1.08
N VAL A 51 -5.41 -31.30 -1.95
CA VAL A 51 -4.77 -31.62 -3.22
C VAL A 51 -3.53 -30.77 -3.42
N SER A 52 -2.51 -31.35 -4.05
CA SER A 52 -1.39 -30.58 -4.58
C SER A 52 -1.74 -30.15 -6.00
N ALA A 53 -1.58 -28.86 -6.31
CA ALA A 53 -1.93 -28.30 -7.61
C ALA A 53 -0.85 -27.37 -8.15
N ASN A 54 -0.81 -27.30 -9.48
CA ASN A 54 0.13 -26.50 -10.26
C ASN A 54 -0.64 -25.44 -11.04
N GLY A 55 -0.23 -24.18 -10.95
CA GLY A 55 -0.79 -23.11 -11.78
C GLY A 55 -0.47 -21.70 -11.28
N THR A 56 -0.54 -20.73 -12.19
CA THR A 56 -0.58 -19.30 -11.81
C THR A 56 -1.85 -18.99 -11.01
N SER A 57 -2.90 -19.79 -11.17
CA SER A 57 -4.09 -19.80 -10.30
C SER A 57 -3.79 -20.13 -8.84
N MET A 58 -2.66 -20.77 -8.52
CA MET A 58 -2.21 -21.06 -7.15
C MET A 58 -1.29 -19.96 -6.62
N ALA A 59 -0.54 -19.30 -7.51
CA ALA A 59 0.29 -18.15 -7.17
C ALA A 59 -0.55 -16.87 -6.89
N THR A 60 -1.56 -16.60 -7.73
CA THR A 60 -2.44 -15.43 -7.63
C THR A 60 -3.10 -15.24 -6.25
N PRO A 61 -3.77 -16.24 -5.65
CA PRO A 61 -4.42 -16.09 -4.35
C PRO A 61 -3.43 -15.81 -3.22
N GLN A 62 -2.16 -16.21 -3.33
CA GLN A 62 -1.15 -15.87 -2.34
C GLN A 62 -0.83 -14.37 -2.37
N VAL A 63 -0.66 -13.78 -3.56
CA VAL A 63 -0.48 -12.32 -3.70
C VAL A 63 -1.71 -11.57 -3.22
N SER A 64 -2.92 -12.03 -3.58
CA SER A 64 -4.18 -11.47 -3.08
C SER A 64 -4.29 -11.54 -1.56
N GLY A 65 -3.85 -12.64 -0.95
CA GLY A 65 -3.79 -12.77 0.52
C GLY A 65 -2.86 -11.75 1.15
N VAL A 66 -1.67 -11.51 0.59
CA VAL A 66 -0.77 -10.46 1.08
C VAL A 66 -1.37 -9.07 0.91
N ALA A 67 -2.04 -8.80 -0.22
CA ALA A 67 -2.77 -7.54 -0.42
C ALA A 67 -3.87 -7.34 0.65
N ALA A 68 -4.61 -8.39 0.98
CA ALA A 68 -5.59 -8.36 2.05
C ALA A 68 -4.95 -8.11 3.43
N LEU A 69 -3.79 -8.68 3.72
CA LEU A 69 -3.06 -8.41 4.97
C LEU A 69 -2.60 -6.94 5.05
N ILE A 70 -2.15 -6.34 3.94
CA ILE A 70 -1.81 -4.91 3.87
C ILE A 70 -3.04 -4.06 4.21
N LEU A 71 -4.19 -4.36 3.61
CA LEU A 71 -5.45 -3.66 3.90
C LEU A 71 -5.96 -3.93 5.33
N GLY A 72 -5.62 -5.08 5.91
CA GLY A 72 -5.88 -5.39 7.31
C GLY A 72 -5.06 -4.52 8.29
N VAL A 73 -3.92 -3.99 7.85
CA VAL A 73 -3.17 -2.98 8.62
C VAL A 73 -3.85 -1.62 8.51
N ASP A 74 -4.28 -1.25 7.30
CA ASP A 74 -4.91 0.04 7.04
C ASP A 74 -5.84 -0.04 5.81
N GLY A 75 -7.14 -0.10 6.09
CA GLY A 75 -8.17 -0.19 5.06
C GLY A 75 -8.37 1.08 4.24
N SER A 76 -7.72 2.19 4.60
CA SER A 76 -7.77 3.46 3.85
C SER A 76 -6.73 3.54 2.71
N LEU A 77 -5.82 2.57 2.63
CA LEU A 77 -4.80 2.54 1.59
C LEU A 77 -5.44 2.37 0.20
N SER A 78 -5.08 3.26 -0.73
CA SER A 78 -5.51 3.14 -2.13
C SER A 78 -4.91 1.90 -2.80
N ALA A 79 -5.57 1.39 -3.84
CA ALA A 79 -5.07 0.27 -4.63
C ALA A 79 -3.63 0.50 -5.15
N SER A 80 -3.31 1.74 -5.57
CA SER A 80 -1.97 2.12 -5.98
C SER A 80 -0.92 2.04 -4.86
N ARG A 81 -1.30 2.35 -3.62
CA ARG A 81 -0.42 2.20 -2.45
C ARG A 81 -0.20 0.74 -2.09
N VAL A 82 -1.27 -0.07 -2.12
CA VAL A 82 -1.16 -1.52 -1.89
C VAL A 82 -0.23 -2.15 -2.93
N ARG A 83 -0.43 -1.85 -4.22
CA ARG A 83 0.44 -2.32 -5.31
C ARG A 83 1.90 -1.89 -5.14
N ALA A 84 2.14 -0.65 -4.74
CA ALA A 84 3.50 -0.17 -4.48
C ALA A 84 4.15 -0.89 -3.28
N ILE A 85 3.41 -1.14 -2.20
CA ILE A 85 3.91 -1.90 -1.04
C ILE A 85 4.26 -3.33 -1.46
N LEU A 86 3.41 -3.99 -2.25
CA LEU A 86 3.69 -5.32 -2.79
C LEU A 86 4.97 -5.32 -3.65
N ALA A 87 5.12 -4.37 -4.57
CA ALA A 87 6.28 -4.25 -5.43
C ALA A 87 7.59 -4.03 -4.66
N VAL A 88 7.61 -3.07 -3.73
CA VAL A 88 8.84 -2.72 -2.96
C VAL A 88 9.17 -3.78 -1.92
N SER A 89 8.18 -4.54 -1.45
CA SER A 89 8.39 -5.59 -0.44
C SER A 89 8.92 -6.88 -1.04
N ALA A 90 8.74 -7.08 -2.33
CA ALA A 90 9.12 -8.29 -3.02
C ALA A 90 10.63 -8.59 -2.86
N ILE A 91 10.95 -9.87 -2.81
CA ILE A 91 12.32 -10.35 -2.92
C ILE A 91 12.67 -10.32 -4.40
N ASP A 92 13.59 -9.43 -4.76
CA ASP A 92 14.07 -9.29 -6.12
C ASP A 92 14.66 -10.62 -6.62
N MET A 93 14.32 -10.99 -7.86
CA MET A 93 14.72 -12.24 -8.48
C MET A 93 15.11 -11.99 -9.93
N GLY A 94 16.12 -12.70 -10.41
CA GLY A 94 16.58 -12.53 -11.78
C GLY A 94 17.51 -11.32 -11.92
N ARG A 95 17.18 -10.39 -12.82
CA ARG A 95 17.99 -9.19 -13.02
C ARG A 95 17.61 -8.15 -11.95
N PRO A 96 18.58 -7.45 -11.34
CA PRO A 96 18.28 -6.45 -10.33
C PRO A 96 17.23 -5.43 -10.79
N GLY A 97 16.23 -5.20 -9.95
CA GLY A 97 15.08 -4.34 -10.23
C GLY A 97 13.95 -5.08 -10.95
N ARG A 98 13.10 -4.33 -11.62
CA ARG A 98 11.96 -4.92 -12.33
C ARG A 98 12.41 -5.56 -13.64
N ASP A 99 12.12 -6.84 -13.82
CA ASP A 99 12.36 -7.54 -15.08
C ASP A 99 11.07 -8.16 -15.68
N ALA A 100 11.17 -8.65 -16.92
CA ALA A 100 10.03 -9.22 -17.64
C ALA A 100 9.68 -10.66 -17.20
N THR A 101 10.54 -11.31 -16.42
CA THR A 101 10.43 -12.72 -16.03
C THR A 101 9.80 -12.87 -14.65
N TYR A 102 10.29 -12.11 -13.67
CA TYR A 102 9.87 -12.13 -12.28
C TYR A 102 9.15 -10.85 -11.84
N GLY A 103 9.12 -9.82 -12.69
CA GLY A 103 8.55 -8.54 -12.31
C GLY A 103 9.42 -7.86 -11.27
N TYR A 104 8.83 -7.40 -10.17
CA TYR A 104 9.52 -6.93 -8.97
C TYR A 104 10.03 -8.07 -8.08
N GLY A 105 9.69 -9.32 -8.41
CA GLY A 105 10.17 -10.51 -7.72
C GLY A 105 9.10 -11.24 -6.89
N LEU A 106 9.57 -12.08 -5.97
CA LEU A 106 8.76 -12.95 -5.14
C LEU A 106 8.03 -12.17 -4.04
N VAL A 107 6.71 -12.32 -3.96
CA VAL A 107 5.89 -11.70 -2.93
C VAL A 107 6.40 -12.03 -1.51
N ASN A 108 6.43 -11.02 -0.63
CA ASN A 108 6.92 -11.18 0.74
C ASN A 108 5.96 -10.55 1.76
N ALA A 109 5.19 -11.41 2.44
CA ALA A 109 4.17 -10.97 3.40
C ALA A 109 4.77 -10.20 4.59
N TRP A 110 5.91 -10.64 5.12
CA TRP A 110 6.57 -9.98 6.26
C TRP A 110 6.94 -8.53 5.89
N ARG A 111 7.64 -8.35 4.76
CA ARG A 111 8.16 -7.04 4.32
C ARG A 111 7.01 -6.12 3.94
N ALA A 112 5.97 -6.68 3.32
CA ALA A 112 4.75 -5.95 2.99
C ALA A 112 4.08 -5.38 4.25
N LEU A 113 3.92 -6.18 5.30
CA LEU A 113 3.25 -5.76 6.53
C LEU A 113 4.09 -4.75 7.32
N ALA A 114 5.40 -4.95 7.40
CA ALA A 114 6.30 -4.00 8.03
C ALA A 114 6.25 -2.62 7.35
N MET A 115 6.23 -2.60 6.01
CA MET A 115 6.09 -1.36 5.25
C MET A 115 4.70 -0.75 5.36
N ALA A 116 3.63 -1.55 5.33
CA ALA A 116 2.27 -1.06 5.53
C ALA A 116 2.15 -0.34 6.87
N ARG A 117 2.66 -0.94 7.95
CA ARG A 117 2.69 -0.32 9.28
C ARG A 117 3.50 0.96 9.32
N ALA A 118 4.68 0.99 8.68
CA ALA A 118 5.50 2.20 8.61
C ALA A 118 4.81 3.32 7.82
N VAL A 119 4.13 2.99 6.72
CA VAL A 119 3.34 3.93 5.93
C VAL A 119 2.19 4.47 6.75
N THR A 120 1.40 3.62 7.42
CA THR A 120 0.25 4.04 8.25
C THR A 120 0.70 4.83 9.48
N ALA A 121 1.79 4.46 10.15
CA ALA A 121 2.34 5.22 11.27
C ALA A 121 2.78 6.62 10.85
N SER A 122 3.30 6.78 9.64
CA SER A 122 3.58 8.11 9.08
C SER A 122 2.31 8.91 8.73
N VAL A 123 1.14 8.26 8.67
CA VAL A 123 -0.19 8.82 8.36
C VAL A 123 -0.98 9.21 9.61
N GLN A 124 -0.69 8.62 10.79
CA GLN A 124 -1.46 8.92 12.00
C GLN A 124 -1.24 10.34 12.52
N PRO A 125 -2.32 11.04 12.96
CA PRO A 125 -2.18 12.29 13.67
C PRO A 125 -1.56 12.01 15.04
N ALA A 126 -0.39 12.59 15.30
CA ALA A 126 0.26 12.48 16.61
C ALA A 126 -0.62 13.07 17.73
N ASP A 127 -0.43 12.53 18.94
CA ASP A 127 -1.19 12.79 20.17
C ASP A 127 -1.69 14.25 20.30
N GLY A 128 -3.00 14.38 20.55
CA GLY A 128 -3.68 15.65 20.82
C GLY A 128 -4.51 16.23 19.67
N MET A 129 -4.44 15.66 18.46
CA MET A 129 -5.28 16.12 17.35
C MET A 129 -6.59 15.31 17.28
N ARG A 130 -7.67 15.89 17.79
CA ARG A 130 -9.01 15.28 17.70
C ARG A 130 -9.62 15.60 16.34
N ILE A 131 -10.09 14.56 15.65
CA ILE A 131 -10.86 14.68 14.41
C ILE A 131 -12.31 14.37 14.78
N CYS A 132 -13.20 15.34 14.58
CA CYS A 132 -14.63 15.18 14.86
C CYS A 132 -15.44 15.83 13.74
N ARG A 133 -16.21 15.03 12.98
CA ARG A 133 -17.19 15.50 11.98
C ARG A 133 -16.62 16.50 10.96
N GLY A 134 -15.58 16.10 10.22
CA GLY A 134 -14.97 16.96 9.18
C GLY A 134 -14.17 18.17 9.71
N ARG A 135 -13.74 18.12 10.98
CA ARG A 135 -12.94 19.18 11.60
C ARG A 135 -11.64 18.62 12.13
N VAL A 136 -10.55 19.32 11.83
CA VAL A 136 -9.25 19.07 12.43
C VAL A 136 -8.98 20.15 13.47
N LEU A 137 -8.82 19.72 14.72
CA LEU A 137 -8.46 20.60 15.83
C LEU A 137 -6.94 20.76 15.91
N ILE A 138 -6.44 22.00 15.83
CA ILE A 138 -5.00 22.26 15.89
C ILE A 138 -4.56 22.33 17.37
N PRO A 139 -3.45 21.67 17.77
CA PRO A 139 -2.91 21.76 19.13
C PRO A 139 -2.51 23.19 19.53
N ALA A 140 -2.52 23.47 20.83
CA ALA A 140 -2.00 24.74 21.36
C ALA A 140 -0.49 24.88 21.08
N GLY A 141 -0.03 26.10 20.72
CA GLY A 141 1.38 26.41 20.41
C GLY A 141 1.76 26.40 18.92
N VAL A 142 0.78 26.18 18.04
CA VAL A 142 0.94 26.29 16.58
C VAL A 142 0.52 27.69 16.12
N ARG A 143 1.46 28.44 15.53
CA ARG A 143 1.29 29.79 14.98
C ARG A 143 0.52 29.81 13.66
N SER A 144 0.76 28.82 12.81
CA SER A 144 0.06 28.67 11.53
C SER A 144 0.05 27.23 11.07
N ALA A 145 -1.07 26.82 10.44
CA ALA A 145 -1.21 25.52 9.80
C ALA A 145 -1.58 25.70 8.32
N VAL A 146 -0.88 25.00 7.44
CA VAL A 146 -1.21 24.90 6.01
C VAL A 146 -1.60 23.46 5.72
N VAL A 147 -2.70 23.27 5.01
CA VAL A 147 -3.17 21.93 4.65
C VAL A 147 -3.08 21.75 3.15
N CYS A 148 -2.46 20.64 2.79
CA CYS A 148 -2.29 20.19 1.43
C CYS A 148 -3.05 18.87 1.22
N ASP A 149 -3.55 18.68 0.01
CA ASP A 149 -4.05 17.38 -0.43
C ASP A 149 -2.91 16.39 -0.68
N ALA A 150 -3.26 15.15 -1.03
CA ALA A 150 -2.32 14.07 -1.36
C ALA A 150 -1.39 14.39 -2.55
N THR A 151 -1.69 15.41 -3.35
CA THR A 151 -0.87 15.88 -4.48
C THR A 151 0.06 17.04 -4.11
N GLY A 152 -0.01 17.53 -2.87
CA GLY A 152 0.77 18.66 -2.38
C GLY A 152 0.16 20.03 -2.71
N ARG A 153 -1.02 20.07 -3.32
CA ARG A 153 -1.75 21.31 -3.60
C ARG A 153 -2.35 21.83 -2.30
N ARG A 154 -2.16 23.13 -2.03
CA ARG A 154 -2.75 23.81 -0.87
C ARG A 154 -4.26 23.87 -1.03
N ILE A 155 -4.98 23.32 -0.06
CA ILE A 155 -6.46 23.27 -0.06
C ILE A 155 -7.09 24.26 0.91
N ALA A 156 -6.31 24.78 1.86
CA ALA A 156 -6.77 25.78 2.80
C ALA A 156 -5.74 26.90 2.94
N ASN A 157 -6.24 28.12 3.11
CA ASN A 157 -5.39 29.26 3.46
C ASN A 157 -4.77 29.04 4.84
N PRO A 158 -3.56 29.59 5.10
CA PRO A 158 -2.93 29.50 6.40
C PRO A 158 -3.88 30.09 7.44
N LEU A 159 -4.27 29.28 8.42
CA LEU A 159 -4.97 29.83 9.59
C LEU A 159 -3.95 30.69 10.35
N SER A 160 -4.20 32.00 10.41
CA SER A 160 -3.42 32.95 11.20
C SER A 160 -4.26 33.45 12.37
N GLY A 161 -3.77 33.31 13.60
CA GLY A 161 -4.44 33.81 14.80
C GLY A 161 -5.27 32.76 15.56
N ALA A 162 -6.33 33.19 16.25
CA ALA A 162 -7.11 32.42 17.24
C ALA A 162 -8.01 31.30 16.66
N THR A 163 -8.01 31.08 15.35
CA THR A 163 -8.84 30.06 14.70
C THR A 163 -8.22 28.67 14.88
N ARG A 164 -8.86 27.84 15.73
CA ARG A 164 -8.36 26.52 16.15
C ARG A 164 -8.91 25.33 15.37
N GLU A 165 -9.76 25.59 14.38
CA GLU A 165 -10.46 24.55 13.61
C GLU A 165 -10.32 24.80 12.12
N LEU A 166 -10.00 23.73 11.39
CA LEU A 166 -10.09 23.72 9.94
C LEU A 166 -11.19 22.77 9.49
N ARG A 167 -12.09 23.28 8.63
CA ARG A 167 -13.06 22.45 7.90
C ARG A 167 -12.41 21.93 6.64
N VAL A 168 -12.30 20.62 6.56
CA VAL A 168 -11.83 19.88 5.39
C VAL A 168 -12.79 18.72 5.17
N GLY A 169 -13.09 18.42 3.91
CA GLY A 169 -13.92 17.24 3.59
C GLY A 169 -13.22 15.94 3.99
N PRO A 170 -13.89 14.79 3.92
CA PRO A 170 -13.25 13.49 4.14
C PRO A 170 -12.08 13.30 3.17
N GLY A 171 -10.95 12.80 3.66
CA GLY A 171 -9.75 12.61 2.86
C GLY A 171 -8.45 12.56 3.66
N ALA A 172 -7.38 12.16 2.97
CA ALA A 172 -6.02 12.18 3.51
C ALA A 172 -5.31 13.49 3.16
N TYR A 173 -4.77 14.15 4.18
CA TYR A 173 -4.16 15.47 4.06
C TYR A 173 -2.75 15.49 4.65
N LEU A 174 -1.92 16.38 4.11
CA LEU A 174 -0.63 16.74 4.67
C LEU A 174 -0.73 18.14 5.27
N MET A 175 -0.50 18.25 6.57
CA MET A 175 -0.43 19.51 7.29
C MET A 175 1.02 19.94 7.53
N LEU A 176 1.29 21.21 7.28
CA LEU A 176 2.51 21.91 7.68
C LEU A 176 2.17 22.81 8.86
N LEU A 177 2.70 22.50 10.03
CA LEU A 177 2.48 23.25 11.27
C LEU A 177 3.74 24.06 11.58
N GLN A 178 3.58 25.37 11.73
CA GLN A 178 4.64 26.24 12.23
C GLN A 178 4.34 26.59 13.68
N HIS A 179 5.23 26.25 14.59
CA HIS A 179 5.11 26.50 16.03
C HIS A 179 5.56 27.93 16.37
N ASP A 180 5.10 28.45 17.50
CA ASP A 180 5.52 29.76 18.02
C ASP A 180 7.04 29.82 18.29
N SER A 181 7.66 28.66 18.55
CA SER A 181 9.10 28.49 18.69
C SER A 181 9.88 28.59 17.36
N GLY A 182 9.21 28.79 16.22
CA GLY A 182 9.82 28.80 14.89
C GLY A 182 10.03 27.42 14.27
N ARG A 183 9.75 26.34 15.01
CA ARG A 183 9.83 24.96 14.50
C ARG A 183 8.77 24.69 13.44
N VAL A 184 9.16 24.11 12.31
CA VAL A 184 8.22 23.64 11.27
C VAL A 184 8.09 22.12 11.34
N GLU A 185 6.86 21.63 11.33
CA GLU A 185 6.52 20.23 11.47
C GLU A 185 5.58 19.79 10.33
N ARG A 186 5.81 18.60 9.77
CA ARG A 186 4.92 18.00 8.76
C ARG A 186 4.15 16.85 9.39
N ARG A 187 2.82 16.86 9.30
CA ARG A 187 1.95 15.81 9.83
C ARG A 187 0.95 15.34 8.79
N LYS A 188 0.78 14.04 8.67
CA LYS A 188 -0.32 13.48 7.88
C LYS A 188 -1.55 13.33 8.76
N VAL A 189 -2.73 13.53 8.16
CA VAL A 189 -4.00 13.55 8.85
C VAL A 189 -5.03 12.88 7.96
N LEU A 190 -5.76 11.90 8.51
CA LEU A 190 -6.88 11.28 7.83
C LEU A 190 -8.18 11.82 8.41
N VAL A 191 -8.99 12.50 7.61
CA VAL A 191 -10.30 13.01 8.02
C VAL A 191 -11.36 12.03 7.51
N THR A 192 -12.12 11.48 8.44
CA THR A 192 -13.30 10.63 8.17
C THR A 192 -14.57 11.43 8.47
N ASP A 193 -15.70 11.03 7.87
CA ASP A 193 -17.01 11.65 8.10
C ASP A 193 -17.53 11.47 9.55
#